data_AF-A0A4D6C5F8-F1
#
_entry.id   AF-A0A4D6C5F8-F1
#
_cell.length_a   1.000
_cell.length_b   1.000
_cell.length_c   1.000
_cell.angle_alpha   90.00
_cell.angle_beta   90.00
_cell.angle_gamma   90.00
#
_symmetry.space_group_name_H-M   'P 1'
#
loop_
_entity.id
_entity.type
_entity.pdbx_description
1 polymer ?
#
loop_
_entity_poly.entity_id
_entity_poly.type
_entity_poly.pdbx_seq_one_letter_code
_entity_poly.pdbx_strand_id
1 'polypeptide(L)'
;MARSIWKGPYVDPSVLRKVFKPNKSLKVYSRRSVIMPEFVGKELEVHNGHKFISISITEHMVGHKFGEFATTRRKPTHKTKK
;
A
#
# COMPACT_ATOMS: atom_id res chain seq x y z
N MET A 1 -0.83 -9.49 -10.54
CA MET A 1 -0.14 -10.80 -10.58
C MET A 1 0.34 -11.17 -9.18
N ALA A 2 -0.04 -12.37 -8.74
CA ALA A 2 0.35 -12.94 -7.45
C ALA A 2 1.72 -13.63 -7.56
N ARG A 3 2.46 -13.68 -6.46
CA ARG A 3 3.72 -14.42 -6.34
C ARG A 3 3.40 -15.90 -6.10
N SER A 4 4.27 -16.81 -6.51
CA SER A 4 4.14 -18.24 -6.19
C SER A 4 4.06 -18.48 -4.68
N ILE A 5 3.08 -19.27 -4.23
CA ILE A 5 2.72 -19.49 -2.82
C ILE A 5 3.92 -19.95 -1.98
N TRP A 6 4.72 -20.89 -2.48
CA TRP A 6 5.85 -21.47 -1.76
C TRP A 6 6.96 -20.46 -1.36
N LYS A 7 7.03 -19.29 -2.03
CA LYS A 7 8.02 -18.24 -1.73
C LYS A 7 7.59 -17.29 -0.61
N GLY A 8 6.35 -17.43 -0.13
CA GLY A 8 5.74 -16.51 0.82
C GLY A 8 5.45 -15.11 0.27
N PRO A 9 4.76 -14.27 1.05
CA PRO A 9 4.50 -12.88 0.70
C PRO A 9 5.80 -12.09 0.57
N TYR A 10 5.84 -11.15 -0.36
CA TYR A 10 6.97 -10.24 -0.49
C TYR A 10 6.69 -8.96 0.30
N VAL A 11 7.62 -8.58 1.18
CA VAL A 11 7.61 -7.29 1.87
C VAL A 11 9.01 -6.69 1.75
N ASP A 12 9.06 -5.41 1.41
CA ASP A 12 10.33 -4.70 1.34
C ASP A 12 10.96 -4.54 2.75
N PRO A 13 12.24 -4.85 2.94
CA PRO A 13 12.89 -4.76 4.24
C PRO A 13 12.84 -3.36 4.86
N SER A 14 12.84 -2.31 4.04
CA SER A 14 12.76 -0.92 4.54
C SER A 14 11.40 -0.62 5.15
N VAL A 15 10.33 -1.21 4.60
CA VAL A 15 8.97 -1.08 5.12
C VAL A 15 8.87 -1.85 6.42
N LEU A 16 9.30 -3.11 6.43
CA LEU A 16 9.26 -3.97 7.62
C LEU A 16 10.03 -3.37 8.81
N ARG A 17 11.22 -2.82 8.59
CA ARG A 17 12.00 -2.13 9.64
C ARG A 17 11.30 -0.90 10.21
N LYS A 18 10.44 -0.22 9.44
CA LYS A 18 9.71 0.96 9.91
C LYS A 18 8.48 0.55 10.73
N VAL A 19 7.88 -0.62 10.47
CA VAL A 19 6.68 -1.12 11.16
C VAL A 19 6.89 -1.28 12.66
N PHE A 20 8.09 -1.73 13.05
CA PHE A 20 8.45 -1.93 14.46
C PHE A 20 8.87 -0.64 15.18
N LYS A 21 8.91 0.51 14.49
CA LYS A 21 9.26 1.80 15.11
C LYS A 21 7.98 2.54 15.51
N PRO A 22 7.82 2.94 16.78
CA PRO A 22 6.51 3.34 17.31
C PRO A 22 5.95 4.68 16.81
N ASN A 23 6.74 5.61 16.25
CA ASN A 23 6.33 7.03 16.20
C ASN A 23 6.46 7.74 14.84
N LYS A 24 6.40 7.05 13.70
CA LYS A 24 6.47 7.72 12.38
C LYS A 24 5.38 7.28 11.45
N SER A 25 4.72 8.26 10.81
CA SER A 25 3.89 8.01 9.64
C SER A 25 4.71 7.24 8.62
N LEU A 26 4.23 6.05 8.27
CA LEU A 26 5.04 5.09 7.53
C LEU A 26 5.02 5.46 6.05
N LYS A 27 6.03 6.20 5.60
CA LYS A 27 6.20 6.47 4.16
C LYS A 27 6.62 5.21 3.43
N VAL A 28 5.73 4.73 2.55
CA VAL A 28 5.90 3.54 1.72
C VAL A 28 6.08 3.95 0.26
N TYR A 29 7.29 3.70 -0.25
CA TYR A 29 7.59 3.78 -1.67
C TYR A 29 7.35 2.43 -2.37
N SER A 30 7.55 1.32 -1.66
CA SER A 30 7.41 -0.02 -2.21
C SER A 30 5.94 -0.44 -2.29
N ARG A 31 5.32 -0.16 -3.44
CA ARG A 31 3.91 -0.50 -3.73
C ARG A 31 3.65 -1.97 -4.01
N ARG A 32 4.73 -2.75 -4.21
CA ARG A 32 4.68 -4.19 -4.49
C ARG A 32 4.59 -5.05 -3.23
N SER A 33 4.87 -4.47 -2.06
CA SER A 33 4.82 -5.17 -0.79
C SER A 33 3.39 -5.56 -0.43
N VAL A 34 3.25 -6.75 0.14
CA VAL A 34 1.97 -7.29 0.63
C VAL A 34 1.69 -6.72 2.03
N ILE A 35 0.42 -6.42 2.29
CA ILE A 35 -0.08 -6.04 3.61
C ILE A 35 -0.09 -7.27 4.50
N MET A 36 0.78 -7.26 5.49
CA MET A 36 0.89 -8.31 6.51
C MET A 36 0.00 -7.96 7.72
N PRO A 37 -0.36 -8.93 8.57
CA PRO A 37 -1.17 -8.68 9.76
C PRO A 37 -0.58 -7.63 10.71
N GLU A 38 0.76 -7.51 10.77
CA GLU A 38 1.49 -6.54 11.61
C GLU A 38 1.26 -5.06 11.25
N PHE A 39 0.63 -4.81 10.09
CA PHE A 39 0.31 -3.47 9.60
C PHE A 39 -1.10 -3.01 10.00
N VAL A 40 -1.95 -3.90 10.52
CA VAL A 40 -3.32 -3.55 10.91
C VAL A 40 -3.30 -2.50 12.03
N GLY A 41 -4.15 -1.48 11.91
CA GLY A 41 -4.24 -0.37 12.86
C GLY A 41 -3.17 0.72 12.68
N LYS A 42 -2.30 0.62 11.66
CA LYS A 42 -1.32 1.67 11.33
C LYS A 42 -1.81 2.54 10.17
N GLU A 43 -1.46 3.82 10.23
CA GLU A 43 -1.62 4.75 9.11
C GLU A 43 -0.37 4.75 8.23
N LEU A 44 -0.56 4.46 6.95
CA LEU A 44 0.51 4.42 5.96
C LEU A 44 0.36 5.52 4.93
N GLU A 45 1.48 6.11 4.54
CA GLU A 45 1.59 7.04 3.44
C GLU A 45 2.12 6.30 2.20
N VAL A 46 1.24 5.92 1.28
CA VAL A 46 1.62 5.17 0.07
C VAL A 46 1.87 6.14 -1.09
N HIS A 47 3.04 6.06 -1.71
CA HIS A 47 3.38 6.88 -2.87
C HIS A 47 2.61 6.44 -4.12
N ASN A 48 1.85 7.33 -4.76
CA ASN A 48 1.17 7.04 -6.03
C ASN A 48 2.10 7.20 -7.25
N GLY A 49 3.12 8.07 -7.16
CA GLY A 49 3.91 8.52 -8.32
C GLY A 49 4.11 10.04 -8.33
N HIS A 50 3.21 10.76 -7.67
CA HIS A 50 3.25 12.23 -7.52
C HIS A 50 3.14 12.67 -6.06
N LYS A 51 2.19 12.08 -5.31
CA LYS A 51 1.93 12.41 -3.90
C LYS A 51 1.80 11.15 -3.06
N PHE A 52 1.93 11.32 -1.75
CA PHE A 52 1.58 10.30 -0.76
C PHE A 52 0.09 10.34 -0.47
N ILE A 53 -0.52 9.16 -0.42
CA ILE A 53 -1.93 8.96 -0.05
C ILE A 53 -1.91 8.29 1.33
N SER A 54 -2.51 8.94 2.32
CA SER A 54 -2.66 8.41 3.67
C SER A 54 -3.80 7.40 3.72
N ILE A 55 -3.52 6.20 4.23
CA ILE A 55 -4.43 5.06 4.25
C ILE A 55 -4.34 4.41 5.62
N SER A 56 -5.48 4.23 6.29
CA SER A 56 -5.60 3.43 7.50
C SER A 56 -5.88 1.96 7.13
N ILE A 57 -5.07 1.05 7.68
CA ILE A 57 -5.17 -0.38 7.35
C ILE A 57 -6.19 -1.06 8.25
N THR A 58 -7.12 -1.76 7.61
CA THR A 58 -8.09 -2.66 8.23
C THR A 58 -7.72 -4.13 7.96
N GLU A 59 -8.31 -5.05 8.73
CA GLU A 59 -8.05 -6.49 8.60
C GLU A 59 -8.41 -7.06 7.22
N HIS A 60 -9.44 -6.51 6.57
CA HIS A 60 -9.86 -6.93 5.23
C HIS A 60 -8.83 -6.63 4.14
N MET A 61 -7.83 -5.77 4.41
CA MET A 61 -6.78 -5.42 3.46
C MET A 61 -5.60 -6.41 3.52
N VAL A 62 -5.56 -7.34 4.48
CA VAL A 62 -4.48 -8.31 4.61
C VAL A 62 -4.41 -9.21 3.38
N GLY A 63 -3.20 -9.41 2.84
CA GLY A 63 -2.97 -10.18 1.62
C GLY A 63 -3.00 -9.37 0.32
N HIS A 64 -3.55 -8.16 0.34
CA HIS A 64 -3.49 -7.21 -0.78
C HIS A 64 -2.15 -6.49 -0.84
N LYS A 65 -1.86 -5.81 -1.96
CA LYS A 65 -0.66 -4.96 -2.10
C LYS A 65 -0.98 -3.51 -1.81
N PHE A 66 -0.03 -2.77 -1.24
CA PHE A 66 -0.19 -1.32 -0.99
C PHE A 66 -0.56 -0.53 -2.27
N GLY A 67 -0.06 -0.96 -3.43
CA GLY A 67 -0.34 -0.30 -4.70
C GLY A 67 -1.80 -0.34 -5.14
N GLU A 68 -2.61 -1.27 -4.64
CA GLU A 68 -4.03 -1.42 -4.98
C GLU A 68 -4.87 -0.28 -4.41
N PHE A 69 -4.47 0.24 -3.25
CA PHE A 69 -5.18 1.30 -2.55
C PHE A 69 -4.70 2.72 -2.93
N ALA A 70 -3.69 2.82 -3.80
CA ALA A 70 -3.13 4.09 -4.28
C ALA A 70 -3.25 4.19 -5.80
N THR A 71 -4.35 4.77 -6.31
CA THR A 71 -4.56 4.94 -7.75
C THR A 71 -3.49 5.84 -8.36
N THR A 72 -2.88 5.45 -9.48
CA THR A 72 -1.83 6.22 -10.18
C THR A 72 -2.35 7.30 -11.09
N ARG A 73 -3.35 6.94 -11.90
CA ARG A 73 -3.90 7.80 -12.95
C ARG A 73 -5.21 8.40 -12.47
N ARG A 74 -5.50 9.62 -12.92
CA ARG A 74 -6.83 10.21 -12.75
C ARG A 74 -7.84 9.37 -13.54
N LYS A 75 -9.03 9.15 -12.97
CA LYS A 75 -10.10 8.44 -13.66
C LYS A 75 -10.49 9.23 -14.91
N PRO A 76 -10.60 8.59 -16.10
CA PRO A 76 -11.04 9.29 -17.29
C PRO A 76 -12.50 9.73 -17.10
N THR A 77 -12.76 11.02 -17.29
CA THR A 77 -14.11 11.57 -17.33
C THR A 77 -14.54 11.68 -18.79
N HIS A 78 -15.53 10.87 -19.20
CA HIS A 78 -16.15 11.04 -20.51
C HIS A 78 -17.05 12.27 -20.46
N LYS A 79 -16.67 13.35 -21.15
CA LYS A 79 -17.54 14.53 -21.29
C LYS A 79 -18.68 14.16 -22.24
N THR A 80 -19.87 13.95 -21.73
CA THR A 80 -21.08 13.98 -22.56
C THR A 80 -21.20 15.38 -23.14
N LYS A 81 -21.20 15.49 -24.47
CA LYS A 81 -21.59 16.74 -25.13
C LYS A 81 -23.03 17.02 -24.71
N LYS A 82 -23.26 18.19 -24.12
CA LYS A 82 -24.61 18.73 -23.93
C LYS A 82 -25.20 19.07 -25.28
#